data_AF-A0A2M7IER8-F1
#
_entry.id   AF-A0A2M7IER8-F1
#
_cell.length_a   1.000
_cell.length_b   1.000
_cell.length_c   1.000
_cell.angle_alpha   90.00
_cell.angle_beta   90.00
_cell.angle_gamma   90.00
#
_symmetry.space_group_name_H-M   'P 1'
#
loop_
_entity.id
_entity.type
_entity.pdbx_description
1 polymer ?
#
loop_
_entity_poly.entity_id
_entity_poly.type
_entity_poly.pdbx_seq_one_letter_code
_entity_poly.pdbx_strand_id
1 'polypeptide(L)'
;DPQKHLGEIKLRLPIDEKSVRRAIDAFLRGADKYLFSDAVNFFKKFNKKDLYIVSYGMKGYQDIKIKHARVQKYFKKVIILDGFKSEGVKEIVGADKIKKDEKFFFMDDRAEWVEDVKKRYPRVITFLVKRREGRYNDKKNRHCDFEVKNLKEAAKLIEKLEKSNKSEEGLCAE
;
A
#
# COMPACT_ATOMS: atom_id res chain seq x y z
N ASP A 1 -13.45 -5.62 11.15
CA ASP A 1 -14.18 -4.35 11.00
C ASP A 1 -14.74 -3.99 12.37
N PRO A 2 -14.40 -2.83 12.95
CA PRO A 2 -14.90 -2.43 14.26
C PRO A 2 -16.44 -2.44 14.36
N GLN A 3 -17.16 -2.13 13.28
CA GLN A 3 -18.63 -2.10 13.29
C GLN A 3 -19.20 -3.52 13.31
N LYS A 4 -18.65 -4.44 12.50
CA LYS A 4 -19.00 -5.86 12.59
C LYS A 4 -18.70 -6.45 13.97
N HIS A 5 -17.53 -6.13 14.54
CA HIS A 5 -17.16 -6.61 15.88
C HIS A 5 -18.12 -6.05 16.95
N LEU A 6 -18.53 -4.79 16.83
CA LEU A 6 -19.52 -4.20 17.73
C LEU A 6 -20.85 -4.95 17.67
N GLY A 7 -21.28 -5.36 16.47
CA GLY A 7 -22.46 -6.22 16.28
C GLY A 7 -22.34 -7.53 17.04
N GLU A 8 -21.20 -8.22 16.94
CA GLU A 8 -20.94 -9.49 17.66
C GLU A 8 -20.87 -9.30 19.18
N ILE A 9 -20.22 -8.23 19.65
CA ILE A 9 -20.08 -7.95 21.09
C ILE A 9 -21.46 -7.67 21.70
N LYS A 10 -22.34 -6.94 20.99
CA LYS A 10 -23.71 -6.65 21.43
C LYS A 10 -24.53 -7.92 21.69
N LEU A 11 -24.24 -9.01 20.98
CA LEU A 11 -24.93 -10.30 21.22
C LEU A 11 -24.54 -10.96 22.55
N ARG A 12 -23.42 -10.55 23.16
CA ARG A 12 -22.83 -11.20 24.32
C ARG A 12 -22.72 -10.31 25.55
N LEU A 13 -22.72 -8.99 25.37
CA LEU A 13 -22.54 -8.02 26.43
C LEU A 13 -23.54 -6.86 26.28
N PRO A 14 -24.19 -6.42 27.37
CA PRO A 14 -24.97 -5.20 27.35
C PRO A 14 -24.04 -4.00 27.20
N ILE A 15 -24.02 -3.39 26.02
CA ILE A 15 -23.17 -2.25 25.69
C ILE A 15 -24.02 -1.10 25.14
N ASP A 16 -23.61 0.13 25.43
CA ASP A 16 -24.12 1.31 24.73
C ASP A 16 -23.47 1.41 23.35
N GLU A 17 -24.12 0.76 22.37
CA GLU A 17 -23.69 0.75 20.97
C GLU A 17 -23.47 2.16 20.43
N LYS A 18 -24.35 3.11 20.76
CA LYS A 18 -24.29 4.47 20.23
C LYS A 18 -23.07 5.21 20.76
N SER A 19 -22.71 5.02 22.02
CA SER A 19 -21.51 5.61 22.60
C SER A 19 -20.23 4.98 22.05
N VAL A 20 -20.21 3.65 21.89
CA VAL A 20 -19.05 2.96 21.30
C VAL A 20 -18.83 3.37 19.84
N ARG A 21 -19.89 3.47 19.02
CA ARG A 21 -19.79 3.98 17.64
C ARG A 21 -19.20 5.38 17.60
N ARG A 22 -19.68 6.29 18.46
CA ARG A 22 -19.14 7.66 18.57
C ARG A 22 -17.66 7.67 18.94
N ALA A 23 -17.23 6.78 19.85
CA ALA A 23 -15.84 6.66 20.24
C ALA A 23 -14.95 6.13 19.08
N ILE A 24 -15.42 5.12 18.35
CA ILE A 24 -14.75 4.59 17.15
C ILE A 24 -14.59 5.70 16.10
N ASP A 25 -15.66 6.44 15.81
CA ASP A 25 -15.61 7.53 14.82
C ASP A 25 -14.68 8.67 15.26
N ALA A 26 -14.68 9.01 16.55
CA ALA A 26 -13.76 10.00 17.11
C ALA A 26 -12.30 9.56 16.99
N PHE A 27 -12.01 8.29 17.26
CA PHE A 27 -10.68 7.70 17.07
C PHE A 27 -10.26 7.77 15.59
N LEU A 28 -11.15 7.34 14.67
CA LEU A 28 -10.86 7.34 13.23
C LEU A 28 -10.63 8.74 12.67
N ARG A 29 -11.26 9.78 13.23
CA ARG A 29 -11.00 11.17 12.83
C ARG A 29 -9.56 11.63 13.09
N GLY A 30 -8.85 11.00 14.03
CA GLY A 30 -7.43 11.24 14.30
C GLY A 30 -6.48 10.27 13.59
N ALA A 31 -6.93 9.56 12.55
CA ALA A 31 -6.13 8.56 11.85
C ALA A 31 -4.85 9.12 11.21
N ASP A 32 -4.81 10.42 10.91
CA ASP A 32 -3.63 11.10 10.38
C ASP A 32 -2.42 11.03 11.33
N LYS A 33 -2.64 11.00 12.65
CA LYS A 33 -1.59 10.84 13.66
C LYS A 33 -0.91 9.46 13.63
N TYR A 34 -1.56 8.47 13.01
CA TYR A 34 -1.05 7.10 12.89
C TYR A 34 -0.33 6.86 11.56
N LEU A 35 -0.23 7.88 10.70
CA LEU A 35 0.57 7.79 9.50
C LEU A 35 2.05 7.75 9.90
N PHE A 36 2.80 6.81 9.34
CA PHE A 36 4.24 6.76 9.58
C PHE A 36 4.92 8.07 9.16
N SER A 37 5.85 8.54 9.98
CA SER A 37 6.48 9.86 9.85
C SER A 37 7.20 10.09 8.53
N ASP A 38 7.56 9.03 7.81
CA ASP A 38 8.22 9.08 6.50
C ASP A 38 7.27 8.97 5.30
N ALA A 39 5.99 8.65 5.51
CA ALA A 39 5.05 8.36 4.43
C ALA A 39 4.76 9.57 3.54
N VAL A 40 4.46 10.73 4.13
CA VAL A 40 4.16 11.95 3.35
C VAL A 40 5.36 12.38 2.52
N ASN A 41 6.57 12.32 3.09
CA ASN A 41 7.80 12.66 2.38
C ASN A 41 8.07 11.68 1.25
N PHE A 42 7.78 10.39 1.44
CA PHE A 42 7.84 9.40 0.37
C PHE A 42 6.87 9.73 -0.77
N PHE A 43 5.58 9.98 -0.47
CA PHE A 43 4.58 10.25 -1.50
C PHE A 43 4.92 11.51 -2.32
N LYS A 44 5.45 12.55 -1.69
CA LYS A 44 5.84 13.80 -2.36
C LYS A 44 7.00 13.65 -3.34
N LYS A 45 7.77 12.55 -3.30
CA LYS A 45 8.87 12.31 -4.24
C LYS A 45 8.41 11.90 -5.64
N PHE A 46 7.18 11.40 -5.76
CA PHE A 46 6.66 10.85 -7.00
C PHE A 46 5.51 11.72 -7.53
N ASN A 47 5.26 11.67 -8.84
CA ASN A 47 4.10 12.33 -9.40
C ASN A 47 2.83 11.60 -8.95
N LYS A 48 1.77 12.35 -8.64
CA LYS A 48 0.47 11.79 -8.26
C LYS A 48 -0.02 10.74 -9.26
N LYS A 49 0.22 10.96 -10.56
CA LYS A 49 -0.21 10.06 -11.64
C LYS A 49 0.47 8.67 -11.59
N ASP A 50 1.61 8.56 -10.92
CA ASP A 50 2.41 7.33 -10.82
C ASP A 50 2.17 6.58 -9.49
N LEU A 51 1.33 7.13 -8.60
CA LEU A 51 1.06 6.58 -7.28
C LEU A 51 -0.35 6.00 -7.14
N TYR A 52 -0.42 4.77 -6.65
CA TYR A 52 -1.66 4.03 -6.41
C TYR A 52 -1.72 3.45 -4.99
N ILE A 53 -2.93 3.37 -4.42
CA ILE A 53 -3.19 2.54 -3.24
C ILE A 53 -3.98 1.32 -3.69
N VAL A 54 -3.46 0.13 -3.38
CA VAL A 54 -4.19 -1.14 -3.48
C VAL A 54 -4.34 -1.72 -2.08
N SER A 55 -5.55 -1.66 -1.54
CA SER A 55 -5.85 -2.06 -0.17
C SER A 55 -6.78 -3.27 -0.14
N TYR A 56 -6.52 -4.19 0.79
CA TYR A 56 -7.36 -5.35 1.03
C TYR A 56 -8.28 -5.09 2.24
N GLY A 57 -9.56 -5.46 2.12
CA GLY A 57 -10.53 -5.45 3.19
C GLY A 57 -11.82 -4.74 2.82
N MET A 58 -12.73 -4.61 3.80
CA MET A 58 -14.04 -4.01 3.57
C MET A 58 -13.94 -2.54 3.13
N LYS A 59 -14.55 -2.25 1.97
CA LYS A 59 -14.53 -0.95 1.30
C LYS A 59 -14.83 0.22 2.25
N GLY A 60 -15.97 0.19 2.95
CA GLY A 60 -16.39 1.28 3.83
C GLY A 60 -15.36 1.61 4.93
N TYR A 61 -14.73 0.59 5.53
CA TYR A 61 -13.74 0.83 6.59
C TYR A 61 -12.40 1.35 6.05
N GLN A 62 -11.95 0.83 4.91
CA GLN A 62 -10.71 1.30 4.28
C GLN A 62 -10.86 2.71 3.70
N ASP A 63 -12.03 3.05 3.16
CA ASP A 63 -12.35 4.40 2.70
C ASP A 63 -12.23 5.41 3.85
N ILE A 64 -12.78 5.08 5.02
CA ILE A 64 -12.71 5.92 6.22
C ILE A 64 -11.25 6.12 6.65
N LYS A 65 -10.44 5.05 6.70
CA LYS A 65 -9.01 5.15 7.03
C LYS A 65 -8.26 6.08 6.08
N ILE A 66 -8.43 5.89 4.77
CA ILE A 66 -7.70 6.65 3.75
C ILE A 66 -8.13 8.11 3.76
N LYS A 67 -9.43 8.37 3.92
CA LYS A 67 -10.00 9.72 4.03
C LYS A 67 -9.44 10.45 5.26
N HIS A 68 -9.49 9.84 6.43
CA HIS A 68 -9.04 10.50 7.66
C HIS A 68 -7.52 10.55 7.81
N ALA A 69 -6.77 9.65 7.17
CA ALA A 69 -5.32 9.78 7.05
C ALA A 69 -4.90 10.93 6.10
N ARG A 70 -5.84 11.50 5.32
CA ARG A 70 -5.62 12.62 4.39
C ARG A 70 -4.53 12.36 3.34
N VAL A 71 -4.33 11.08 2.99
CA VAL A 71 -3.31 10.65 2.02
C VAL A 71 -3.83 10.59 0.59
N GLN A 72 -5.14 10.48 0.37
CA GLN A 72 -5.75 10.32 -0.96
C GLN A 72 -5.28 11.35 -1.98
N LYS A 73 -5.02 12.60 -1.55
CA LYS A 73 -4.55 13.69 -2.42
C LYS A 73 -3.24 13.38 -3.17
N TYR A 74 -2.41 12.46 -2.66
CA TYR A 74 -1.13 12.09 -3.25
C TYR A 74 -1.23 10.98 -4.31
N PHE A 75 -2.37 10.30 -4.42
CA PHE A 75 -2.53 9.12 -5.28
C PHE A 75 -3.46 9.43 -6.44
N LYS A 76 -3.17 8.87 -7.62
CA LYS A 76 -4.07 8.93 -8.79
C LYS A 76 -5.38 8.23 -8.47
N LYS A 77 -5.28 7.04 -7.88
CA LYS A 77 -6.41 6.18 -7.58
C LYS A 77 -6.18 5.35 -6.32
N VAL A 78 -7.28 5.07 -5.64
CA VAL A 78 -7.37 4.15 -4.51
C VAL A 78 -8.27 3.00 -4.95
N ILE A 79 -7.77 1.77 -4.84
CA ILE A 79 -8.49 0.55 -5.18
C ILE A 79 -8.59 -0.29 -3.90
N ILE A 80 -9.82 -0.58 -3.48
CA ILE A 80 -10.10 -1.40 -2.31
C ILE A 80 -10.83 -2.65 -2.76
N LEU A 81 -10.29 -3.81 -2.37
CA LEU A 81 -10.76 -5.13 -2.80
C LEU A 81 -10.94 -6.04 -1.59
N ASP A 82 -11.84 -7.00 -1.73
CA ASP A 82 -12.07 -8.11 -0.79
C ASP A 82 -11.47 -9.44 -1.30
N GLY A 83 -10.58 -9.38 -2.30
CA GLY A 83 -9.84 -10.50 -2.87
C GLY A 83 -8.34 -10.23 -3.06
N PHE A 84 -7.72 -10.92 -4.02
CA PHE A 84 -6.28 -10.80 -4.30
C PHE A 84 -5.88 -9.40 -4.78
N LYS A 85 -4.79 -8.86 -4.22
CA LYS A 85 -4.25 -7.54 -4.60
C LYS A 85 -3.80 -7.49 -6.06
N SER A 86 -3.42 -8.63 -6.62
CA SER A 86 -3.06 -8.77 -8.03
C SER A 86 -4.21 -8.41 -9.00
N GLU A 87 -5.47 -8.49 -8.58
CA GLU A 87 -6.61 -7.98 -9.37
C GLU A 87 -6.65 -6.44 -9.37
N GLY A 88 -6.37 -5.79 -8.24
CA GLY A 88 -6.23 -4.33 -8.20
C GLY A 88 -5.06 -3.83 -9.06
N VAL A 89 -3.95 -4.57 -9.07
CA VAL A 89 -2.81 -4.28 -9.97
C VAL A 89 -3.21 -4.47 -11.44
N LYS A 90 -4.04 -5.47 -11.76
CA LYS A 90 -4.56 -5.70 -13.13
C LYS A 90 -5.26 -4.47 -13.68
N GLU A 91 -6.11 -3.87 -12.86
CA GLU A 91 -6.87 -2.67 -13.23
C GLU A 91 -5.93 -1.51 -13.58
N ILE A 92 -4.86 -1.32 -12.80
CA ILE A 92 -3.86 -0.26 -13.03
C ILE A 92 -3.10 -0.52 -14.33
N VAL A 93 -2.54 -1.73 -14.48
CA VAL A 93 -1.75 -2.10 -15.67
C VAL A 93 -2.57 -1.96 -16.95
N GLY A 94 -3.84 -2.39 -16.91
CA GLY A 94 -4.75 -2.28 -18.05
C GLY A 94 -5.17 -0.84 -18.38
N ALA A 95 -5.47 -0.03 -17.36
CA ALA A 95 -5.92 1.34 -17.56
C ALA A 95 -4.80 2.27 -18.04
N ASP A 96 -3.59 2.11 -17.48
CA ASP A 96 -2.46 3.01 -17.73
C ASP A 96 -1.57 2.56 -18.89
N LYS A 97 -1.81 1.36 -19.43
CA LYS A 97 -1.02 0.78 -20.53
C LYS A 97 0.49 0.84 -20.24
N ILE A 98 0.86 0.43 -19.02
CA ILE A 98 2.26 0.42 -18.55
C ILE A 98 3.13 -0.26 -19.61
N LYS A 99 4.14 0.46 -20.09
CA LYS A 99 4.91 0.00 -21.25
C LYS A 99 5.82 -1.19 -20.89
N LYS A 100 6.29 -1.90 -21.92
CA LYS A 100 7.15 -3.07 -21.74
C LYS A 100 8.55 -2.74 -21.20
N ASP A 101 8.95 -1.50 -21.18
CA ASP A 101 10.24 -0.99 -20.68
C ASP A 101 10.07 -0.23 -19.36
N GLU A 102 8.84 0.15 -19.01
CA GLU A 102 8.53 0.87 -17.80
C GLU A 102 8.67 -0.04 -16.56
N LYS A 103 9.40 0.48 -15.56
CA LYS A 103 9.51 -0.14 -14.25
C LYS A 103 8.28 0.19 -13.44
N PHE A 104 7.69 -0.83 -12.83
CA PHE A 104 6.63 -0.63 -11.86
C PHE A 104 6.95 -1.40 -10.59
N PHE A 105 6.62 -0.78 -9.47
CA PHE A 105 7.01 -1.22 -8.14
C PHE A 105 5.77 -1.56 -7.33
N PHE A 106 5.84 -2.63 -6.53
CA PHE A 106 4.79 -3.00 -5.59
C PHE A 106 5.37 -3.15 -4.19
N MET A 107 4.69 -2.60 -3.19
CA MET A 107 5.15 -2.60 -1.81
C MET A 107 4.01 -3.02 -0.88
N ASP A 108 4.31 -3.94 0.03
CA ASP A 108 3.37 -4.38 1.06
C ASP A 108 4.13 -4.82 2.32
N ASP A 109 3.45 -4.83 3.47
CA ASP A 109 4.01 -5.32 4.73
C ASP A 109 3.74 -6.81 4.96
N ARG A 110 2.99 -7.47 4.07
CA ARG A 110 2.70 -8.91 4.12
C ARG A 110 3.29 -9.65 2.93
N ALA A 111 4.01 -10.73 3.20
CA ALA A 111 4.70 -11.52 2.18
C ALA A 111 3.73 -12.22 1.22
N GLU A 112 2.52 -12.57 1.68
CA GLU A 112 1.47 -13.17 0.85
C GLU A 112 1.04 -12.25 -0.30
N TRP A 113 0.95 -10.93 -0.06
CA TRP A 113 0.52 -9.97 -1.08
C TRP A 113 1.65 -9.65 -2.05
N VAL A 114 2.88 -9.59 -1.54
CA VAL A 114 4.08 -9.50 -2.38
C VAL A 114 4.15 -10.71 -3.33
N GLU A 115 3.90 -11.91 -2.82
CA GLU A 115 3.92 -13.15 -3.61
C GLU A 115 2.80 -13.20 -4.65
N ASP A 116 1.56 -12.88 -4.27
CA ASP A 116 0.41 -12.80 -5.16
C ASP A 116 0.71 -11.90 -6.37
N VAL A 117 1.18 -10.67 -6.11
CA VAL A 117 1.47 -9.71 -7.18
C VAL A 117 2.65 -10.16 -8.04
N LYS A 118 3.75 -10.66 -7.45
CA LYS A 118 4.93 -11.11 -8.21
C LYS A 118 4.61 -12.31 -9.10
N LYS A 119 3.83 -13.29 -8.62
CA LYS A 119 3.46 -14.46 -9.43
C LYS A 119 2.68 -14.08 -10.67
N ARG A 120 1.73 -13.14 -10.52
CA ARG A 120 0.89 -12.69 -11.64
C ARG A 120 1.60 -11.72 -12.58
N TYR A 121 2.48 -10.90 -12.04
CA TYR A 121 3.26 -9.94 -12.82
C TYR A 121 4.76 -10.12 -12.53
N PRO A 122 5.43 -11.12 -13.16
CA PRO A 122 6.83 -11.44 -12.85
C PRO A 122 7.82 -10.27 -12.98
N ARG A 123 7.45 -9.28 -13.82
CA ARG A 123 8.23 -8.07 -14.06
C ARG A 123 8.11 -6.99 -12.98
N VAL A 124 7.14 -7.09 -12.07
CA VAL A 124 7.03 -6.14 -10.96
C VAL A 124 8.27 -6.22 -10.09
N ILE A 125 8.77 -5.08 -9.66
CA ILE A 125 9.81 -5.03 -8.62
C ILE A 125 9.11 -4.93 -7.27
N THR A 126 9.29 -5.93 -6.41
CA THR A 126 8.58 -6.02 -5.14
C THR A 126 9.42 -5.67 -3.92
N PHE A 127 8.80 -4.96 -2.99
CA PHE A 127 9.36 -4.65 -1.69
C PHE A 127 8.48 -5.22 -0.57
N LEU A 128 9.08 -6.01 0.33
CA LEU A 128 8.48 -6.33 1.62
C LEU A 128 8.93 -5.27 2.64
N VAL A 129 7.97 -4.51 3.17
CA VAL A 129 8.23 -3.39 4.08
C VAL A 129 8.14 -3.85 5.53
N LYS A 130 9.28 -3.95 6.22
CA LYS A 130 9.43 -4.47 7.58
C LYS A 130 9.70 -3.35 8.57
N ARG A 131 8.65 -2.59 8.90
CA ARG A 131 8.72 -1.52 9.89
C ARG A 131 8.84 -2.11 11.29
N ARG A 132 9.72 -1.56 12.12
CA ARG A 132 9.85 -1.95 13.53
C ARG A 132 8.56 -1.73 14.31
N GLU A 133 7.84 -0.65 13.99
CA GLU A 133 6.53 -0.32 14.56
C GLU A 133 5.37 -1.04 13.84
N GLY A 134 5.67 -1.87 12.82
CA GLY A 134 4.69 -2.59 12.02
C GLY A 134 4.09 -3.77 12.77
N ARG A 135 2.86 -4.13 12.40
CA ARG A 135 2.15 -5.28 12.99
C ARG A 135 2.72 -6.62 12.53
N TYR A 136 3.15 -6.70 11.28
CA TYR A 136 3.54 -7.93 10.61
C TYR A 136 5.06 -8.09 10.58
N ASN A 137 5.52 -9.32 10.79
CA ASN A 137 6.93 -9.69 10.83
C ASN A 137 7.24 -10.83 9.84
N ASP A 138 6.53 -10.83 8.71
CA ASP A 138 6.65 -11.85 7.68
C ASP A 138 8.11 -11.99 7.21
N LYS A 139 8.49 -13.21 6.85
CA LYS A 139 9.81 -13.51 6.28
C LYS A 139 9.77 -13.29 4.78
N LYS A 140 10.88 -12.76 4.22
CA LYS A 140 11.11 -12.76 2.77
C LYS A 140 10.88 -14.15 2.18
N ASN A 141 10.15 -14.22 1.08
CA ASN A 141 10.10 -15.41 0.23
C ASN A 141 10.83 -15.14 -1.09
N ARG A 142 10.94 -16.17 -1.94
CA ARG A 142 11.59 -16.07 -3.26
C ARG A 142 10.90 -15.10 -4.25
N HIS A 143 9.70 -14.63 -3.92
CA HIS A 143 8.90 -13.74 -4.75
C HIS A 143 9.04 -12.26 -4.33
N CYS A 144 9.87 -12.00 -3.33
CA CYS A 144 10.21 -10.66 -2.88
C CYS A 144 11.59 -10.27 -3.42
N ASP A 145 11.69 -9.19 -4.21
CA ASP A 145 12.99 -8.74 -4.73
C ASP A 145 13.82 -8.08 -3.60
N PHE A 146 13.19 -7.19 -2.83
CA PHE A 146 13.86 -6.41 -1.79
C PHE A 146 13.10 -6.43 -0.45
N GLU A 147 13.83 -6.46 0.66
CA GLU A 147 13.29 -6.12 1.98
C GLU A 147 13.75 -4.71 2.35
N VAL A 148 12.87 -3.92 2.95
CA VAL A 148 13.17 -2.55 3.39
C VAL A 148 12.56 -2.29 4.75
N LYS A 149 13.23 -1.51 5.60
CA LYS A 149 12.77 -1.24 6.97
C LYS A 149 11.74 -0.12 7.04
N ASN A 150 11.68 0.73 6.02
CA ASN A 150 10.80 1.89 5.96
C ASN A 150 10.70 2.44 4.52
N LEU A 151 9.86 3.47 4.31
CA LEU A 151 9.67 4.06 2.99
C LEU A 151 10.85 4.94 2.56
N LYS A 152 11.65 5.48 3.49
CA LYS A 152 12.88 6.20 3.11
C LYS A 152 13.86 5.27 2.38
N GLU A 153 14.03 4.05 2.87
CA GLU A 153 14.87 3.03 2.26
C GLU A 153 14.32 2.57 0.90
N ALA A 154 13.01 2.34 0.82
CA ALA A 154 12.33 2.05 -0.44
C ALA A 154 12.60 3.13 -1.50
N ALA A 155 12.45 4.42 -1.15
CA ALA A 155 12.72 5.51 -2.08
C ALA A 155 14.16 5.52 -2.59
N LYS A 156 15.16 5.29 -1.73
CA LYS A 156 16.56 5.23 -2.15
C LYS A 156 16.82 4.10 -3.14
N LEU A 157 16.21 2.93 -2.93
CA LEU A 157 16.33 1.81 -3.85
C LEU A 157 15.63 2.08 -5.19
N ILE A 158 14.43 2.65 -5.17
CA ILE A 158 13.72 3.06 -6.39
C ILE A 158 14.58 4.03 -7.20
N GLU A 159 15.09 5.10 -6.57
CA GLU A 159 15.96 6.08 -7.23
C GLU A 159 17.22 5.43 -7.83
N LYS A 160 17.84 4.47 -7.14
CA LYS A 160 19.00 3.72 -7.65
C LYS A 160 18.61 2.88 -8.88
N LEU A 161 17.51 2.14 -8.79
CA LEU A 161 17.04 1.27 -9.86
C LEU A 161 16.64 2.07 -11.11
N GLU A 162 16.04 3.24 -10.94
CA GLU A 162 15.71 4.13 -12.06
C GLU A 162 16.95 4.68 -12.75
N LYS A 163 18.00 5.04 -11.99
CA LYS A 163 19.26 5.55 -12.53
C LYS A 163 20.05 4.50 -13.33
N SER A 164 20.08 3.25 -12.87
CA SER A 164 20.81 2.17 -13.57
C SER A 164 20.30 1.89 -14.99
N ASN A 165 19.05 2.22 -15.33
CA ASN A 165 18.57 2.11 -16.72
C ASN A 165 19.08 3.23 -17.62
N LYS A 166 19.20 4.45 -17.08
CA LYS A 166 19.62 5.62 -17.89
C LYS A 166 21.09 5.53 -18.33
N SER A 167 21.92 4.82 -17.57
CA SER A 167 23.31 4.57 -17.94
C SER A 167 23.46 3.54 -19.07
N GLU A 168 22.55 2.57 -19.20
CA GLU A 168 22.61 1.56 -20.27
C GLU A 168 22.07 2.09 -21.60
N GLU A 169 21.04 2.95 -21.58
CA GLU A 169 20.51 3.60 -22.79
C GLU A 169 21.47 4.62 -23.40
N GLY A 170 22.41 5.19 -22.61
CA GLY A 170 23.44 6.12 -23.08
C GLY A 170 24.68 5.47 -23.70
N LEU A 171 24.83 4.14 -23.59
CA LEU A 171 25.98 3.38 -24.11
C LEU A 171 25.73 2.75 -25.50
N CYS A 172 24.50 2.83 -26.02
CA CYS A 172 24.13 2.34 -27.34
C CYS A 172 23.85 3.46 -28.35
N ALA A 173 24.22 4.71 -28.04
CA ALA A 173 23.95 5.89 -28.85
C ALA A 173 25.22 6.58 -29.40
N GLU A 174 26.37 5.90 -29.42
CA GLU A 174 27.62 6.36 -30.06
C GLU A 174 27.99 5.47 -31.27
#